data_AF-G1WD46-F1
#
_entry.id   AF-G1WD46-F1
#
_cell.length_a   1.000
_cell.length_b   1.000
_cell.length_c   1.000
_cell.angle_alpha   90.00
_cell.angle_beta   90.00
_cell.angle_gamma   90.00
#
_symmetry.space_group_name_H-M   'P 1'
#
loop_
_entity.id
_entity.type
_entity.pdbx_description
1 polymer ?
#
loop_
_entity_poly.entity_id
_entity_poly.type
_entity_poly.pdbx_seq_one_letter_code
_entity_poly.pdbx_strand_id
1 'polypeptide(L)' 'MEEEIKRMIEEALPLVDVDAEMLFSELDSLGVTTILMLLSEHYHIELTAVDATPKNFQSPKTLAALVKRKQNEA' A
#
# COMPACT_ATOMS: atom_id res chain seq x y z
N MET A 1 4.36 10.48 4.40
CA MET A 1 4.36 9.30 3.51
C MET A 1 4.22 8.01 4.29
N GLU A 2 5.18 7.50 5.05
CA GLU A 2 4.97 6.22 5.79
C GLU A 2 3.79 6.30 6.78
N GLU A 3 3.84 7.26 7.71
CA GLU A 3 2.75 7.55 8.67
C GLU A 3 1.42 7.92 8.01
N GLU A 4 1.49 8.48 6.80
CA GLU A 4 0.31 8.90 6.04
C GLU A 4 -0.36 7.69 5.39
N ILE A 5 0.42 6.84 4.72
CA ILE A 5 -0.02 5.56 4.17
C ILE A 5 -0.60 4.69 5.27
N LYS A 6 0.04 4.66 6.45
CA LYS A 6 -0.49 3.92 7.61
C LYS A 6 -1.90 4.40 7.97
N ARG A 7 -2.11 5.70 8.15
CA ARG A 7 -3.43 6.27 8.43
C ARG A 7 -4.45 5.97 7.34
N MET A 8 -4.06 6.10 6.07
CA MET A 8 -4.95 5.79 4.94
C MET A 8 -5.41 4.33 4.96
N ILE A 9 -4.50 3.41 5.27
CA ILE A 9 -4.81 1.97 5.37
C ILE A 9 -5.70 1.72 6.58
N GLU A 10 -5.40 2.28 7.75
CA GLU A 10 -6.21 2.14 8.97
C GLU A 10 -7.64 2.69 8.79
N GLU A 11 -7.79 3.80 8.05
CA GLU A 11 -9.09 4.40 7.76
C GLU A 11 -9.91 3.55 6.78
N ALA A 12 -9.27 2.98 5.75
CA ALA A 12 -9.95 2.18 4.74
C ALA A 12 -10.17 0.71 5.15
N LEU A 13 -9.24 0.15 5.93
CA LEU A 13 -9.18 -1.26 6.33
C LEU A 13 -8.96 -1.35 7.85
N PRO A 14 -9.97 -0.97 8.67
CA PRO A 14 -9.82 -0.88 10.13
C PRO A 14 -9.61 -2.22 10.84
N LEU A 15 -9.79 -3.34 10.13
CA LEU A 15 -9.58 -4.70 10.65
C LEU A 15 -8.16 -5.23 10.38
N VAL A 16 -7.36 -4.53 9.58
CA VAL A 16 -6.01 -4.95 9.20
C VAL A 16 -5.02 -4.47 10.25
N ASP A 17 -4.16 -5.37 10.73
CA ASP A 17 -3.01 -4.98 11.54
C ASP A 17 -1.90 -4.42 10.65
N VAL A 18 -1.84 -3.09 10.56
CA VAL A 18 -0.88 -2.38 9.72
C VAL A 18 0.56 -2.45 10.24
N ASP A 19 0.73 -2.77 11.52
CA ASP A 19 2.02 -2.94 12.18
C ASP A 19 2.49 -4.40 12.24
N ALA A 20 1.75 -5.31 11.60
CA ALA A 20 2.16 -6.71 11.48
C ALA A 20 3.56 -6.84 10.84
N GLU A 21 4.28 -7.91 11.21
CA GLU A 21 5.61 -8.20 10.65
C GLU A 21 5.57 -8.34 9.11
N MET A 22 4.43 -8.79 8.57
CA MET A 22 4.16 -8.87 7.14
C MET A 22 2.72 -8.41 6.85
N LEU A 23 2.53 -7.14 6.49
CA LEU A 23 1.21 -6.58 6.14
C LEU A 23 0.48 -7.42 5.07
N PHE A 24 1.21 -7.98 4.10
CA PHE A 24 0.63 -8.81 3.05
C PHE A 24 -0.10 -10.07 3.56
N SER A 25 0.25 -10.62 4.73
CA SER A 25 -0.47 -11.79 5.28
C SER A 25 -1.84 -11.43 5.85
N GLU A 26 -2.01 -10.17 6.26
CA GLU A 26 -3.25 -9.65 6.84
C GLU A 26 -4.25 -9.21 5.78
N LEU A 27 -3.82 -9.14 4.51
CA LEU A 27 -4.61 -8.63 3.41
C LEU A 27 -5.21 -9.77 2.59
N ASP A 28 -6.51 -9.68 2.34
CA ASP A 28 -7.16 -10.44 1.28
C ASP A 28 -6.98 -9.74 -0.08
N SER A 29 -7.45 -10.39 -1.15
CA SER A 29 -7.34 -9.85 -2.52
C SER A 29 -8.04 -8.50 -2.67
N LEU A 30 -9.09 -8.23 -1.90
CA LEU A 30 -9.78 -6.95 -1.89
C LEU A 30 -8.98 -5.88 -1.14
N GLY A 31 -8.39 -6.21 0.00
CA GLY A 31 -7.54 -5.32 0.78
C GLY A 31 -6.32 -4.87 -0.01
N VAL A 32 -5.65 -5.79 -0.70
CA VAL A 32 -4.55 -5.45 -1.61
C VAL A 32 -5.02 -4.48 -2.70
N THR A 33 -6.14 -4.78 -3.35
CA THR A 33 -6.71 -3.92 -4.42
C THR A 33 -7.09 -2.53 -3.89
N THR A 34 -7.69 -2.47 -2.70
CA THR A 34 -8.11 -1.23 -2.04
C THR A 34 -6.92 -0.33 -1.77
N ILE A 35 -5.83 -0.88 -1.25
CA ILE A 35 -4.58 -0.14 -1.02
C ILE A 35 -3.99 0.38 -2.33
N LEU A 36 -3.94 -0.44 -3.39
CA LEU A 36 -3.43 0.03 -4.69
C LEU A 36 -4.25 1.21 -5.22
N MET A 37 -5.58 1.14 -5.14
CA MET A 37 -6.48 2.22 -5.57
C MET A 37 -6.27 3.49 -4.76
N LEU A 38 -6.28 3.38 -3.42
CA LEU A 38 -6.07 4.52 -2.52
C LEU A 38 -4.74 5.23 -2.78
N LEU A 39 -3.66 4.47 -2.92
CA LEU A 39 -2.34 5.04 -3.18
C LEU A 39 -2.26 5.65 -4.58
N SER A 40 -2.90 5.03 -5.58
CA SER A 40 -2.94 5.56 -6.95
C SER A 40 -3.67 6.90 -7.03
N GLU A 41 -4.86 6.97 -6.42
CA GLU A 41 -5.67 8.20 -6.39
C GLU A 41 -4.98 9.31 -5.59
N HIS A 42 -4.46 8.99 -4.40
CA HIS A 42 -3.87 9.99 -3.51
C HIS A 42 -2.56 10.56 -4.06
N TYR A 43 -1.66 9.69 -4.55
CA TYR A 43 -0.35 10.10 -5.04
C TYR A 43 -0.30 10.37 -6.54
N HIS A 44 -1.42 10.23 -7.25
CA HIS A 44 -1.55 10.46 -8.70
C HIS A 44 -0.54 9.62 -9.51
N ILE A 45 -0.44 8.34 -9.15
CA ILE A 45 0.43 7.34 -9.81
C ILE A 45 -0.39 6.16 -10.33
N GLU A 46 0.16 5.42 -11.28
CA GLU A 46 -0.44 4.16 -11.73
C GLU A 46 0.16 2.97 -10.98
N LEU A 47 -0.64 2.36 -10.09
CA LEU A 47 -0.35 1.07 -9.49
C LEU A 47 -1.28 0.00 -10.07
N THR A 48 -0.71 -1.12 -10.46
CA THR A 48 -1.47 -2.23 -11.06
C THR A 48 -1.24 -3.53 -10.29
N ALA A 49 -1.91 -4.60 -10.72
CA ALA A 49 -1.76 -5.92 -10.11
C ALA A 49 -0.30 -6.44 -10.09
N VAL A 50 0.59 -5.95 -10.96
CA VAL A 50 2.00 -6.34 -10.96
C VAL A 50 2.78 -5.75 -9.78
N ASP A 51 2.28 -4.64 -9.21
CA ASP A 51 2.88 -3.96 -8.05
C ASP A 51 2.45 -4.63 -6.73
N ALA A 52 1.42 -5.48 -6.77
CA ALA A 52 0.83 -6.24 -5.67
C ALA A 52 1.71 -7.41 -5.18
N THR A 53 3.01 -7.17 -4.97
CA THR A 53 3.95 -8.21 -4.55
C THR A 53 4.09 -8.24 -3.03
N PRO A 54 4.36 -9.41 -2.42
CA PRO A 54 4.62 -9.52 -0.97
C PRO A 54 5.73 -8.57 -0.49
N LYS A 55 6.72 -8.29 -1.34
CA LYS A 55 7.83 -7.38 -1.05
C LYS A 55 7.38 -5.92 -0.99
N ASN A 56 6.47 -5.50 -1.86
CA ASN A 56 5.94 -4.13 -1.85
C ASN A 56 4.94 -3.91 -0.71
N PHE A 57 4.18 -4.95 -0.38
CA PHE A 57 3.17 -4.97 0.68
C PHE A 57 3.69 -5.52 2.01
N GLN A 58 4.99 -5.47 2.25
CA GLN A 58 5.55 -5.97 3.51
C GLN A 58 5.20 -5.05 4.68
N SER A 59 5.28 -3.73 4.49
CA SER A 59 4.99 -2.72 5.51
C SER A 59 4.63 -1.37 4.88
N PRO A 60 4.10 -0.41 5.65
CA PRO A 60 3.88 0.96 5.17
C PRO A 60 5.13 1.60 4.57
N LYS A 61 6.31 1.25 5.10
CA LYS A 61 7.61 1.69 4.57
C LYS A 61 7.87 1.20 3.15
N THR A 62 7.56 -0.07 2.85
CA THR A 62 7.77 -0.62 1.50
C THR A 62 6.76 -0.07 0.50
N LEU A 63 5.53 0.22 0.95
CA LEU A 63 4.53 0.92 0.15
C LEU A 63 4.97 2.36 -0.16
N ALA A 64 5.51 3.09 0.81
CA ALA A 64 6.09 4.41 0.60
C ALA A 64 7.24 4.37 -0.42
N ALA A 65 8.08 3.34 -0.36
CA ALA A 65 9.15 3.15 -1.34
C ALA A 65 8.62 2.84 -2.75
N LEU A 66 7.54 2.05 -2.87
CA LEU A 66 6.86 1.80 -4.14
C LEU A 66 6.30 3.09 -4.74
N VAL A 67 5.58 3.89 -3.95
CA VAL A 67 5.02 5.19 -4.36
C VAL A 67 6.13 6.10 -4.90
N LYS A 68 7.23 6.25 -4.15
CA LYS A 68 8.37 7.07 -4.59
C LYS A 68 9.01 6.59 -5.89
N ARG A 69 9.09 5.28 -6.11
CA ARG A 69 9.63 4.73 -7.38
C ARG A 69 8.75 5.14 -8.54
N LYS A 70 7.42 4.95 -8.43
CA LYS A 70 6.46 5.32 -9.47
C LYS A 70 6.45 6.82 -9.75
N GLN A 71 6.56 7.66 -8.72
CA GLN A 71 6.65 9.11 -8.87
C GLN A 71 7.92 9.57 -9.62
N ASN A 72 9.00 8.78 -9.60
CA ASN A 72 10.24 9.07 -10.33
C ASN A 72 10.25 8.48 -11.75
N GLU A 73 9.35 7.53 -12.04
CA GLU A 73 9.16 6.94 -13.38
C GLU A 73 8.20 7.77 -14.25
N ALA A 74 7.40 8.63 -13.63
CA ALA A 74 6.48 9.59 -14.27
C ALA A 74 7.18 10.93 -14.59
#